data_AF-A0A9J6A5L2-F1
#
_entry.id   AF-A0A9J6A5L2-F1
#
_cell.length_a   1.000
_cell.length_b   1.000
_cell.length_c   1.000
_cell.angle_alpha   90.00
_cell.angle_beta   90.00
_cell.angle_gamma   90.00
#
_symmetry.space_group_name_H-M   'P 1'
#
loop_
_entity.id
_entity.type
_entity.pdbx_description
1 polymer ?
#
loop_
_entity_poly.entity_id
_entity_poly.type
_entity_poly.pdbx_seq_one_letter_code
_entity_poly.pdbx_strand_id
1 'polypeptide(L)'
;MEEETTTVWKALQHCKRQEYDWKVPWTLIERIEEIQDNMNILNTQVVHIYREGNQLADCITNIAINHEDKQQYASFYDLPIKARKILNMDKHQIPATRIRTRRITNTSNHQH
;
A
#
# COMPACT_ATOMS: atom_id res chain seq x y z
N MET A 1 -26.20 -16.98 13.13
CA MET A 1 -25.08 -16.42 12.32
C MET A 1 -25.30 -14.92 11.99
N GLU A 2 -25.97 -14.14 12.85
CA GLU A 2 -26.19 -12.69 12.62
C GLU A 2 -25.62 -11.79 13.74
N GLU A 3 -25.17 -12.37 14.86
CA GLU A 3 -24.62 -11.59 15.98
C GLU A 3 -23.17 -11.14 15.75
N GLU A 4 -22.36 -11.94 15.04
CA GLU A 4 -20.96 -11.60 14.77
C GLU A 4 -20.81 -10.48 13.74
N THR A 5 -21.66 -10.45 12.70
CA THR A 5 -21.65 -9.39 11.68
C THR A 5 -22.08 -8.06 12.28
N THR A 6 -23.10 -8.08 13.14
CA THR A 6 -23.58 -6.90 13.87
C THR A 6 -22.51 -6.34 14.81
N THR A 7 -21.68 -7.20 15.40
CA THR A 7 -20.59 -6.78 16.30
C THR A 7 -19.44 -6.14 15.52
N VAL A 8 -19.10 -6.68 14.34
CA VAL A 8 -18.10 -6.09 13.43
C VAL A 8 -18.58 -4.75 12.87
N TRP A 9 -19.85 -4.64 12.49
CA TRP A 9 -20.44 -3.36 12.04
C TRP A 9 -20.51 -2.34 13.17
N LYS A 10 -20.86 -2.75 14.39
CA LYS A 10 -20.83 -1.88 15.57
C LYS A 10 -19.40 -1.45 15.93
N ALA A 11 -18.40 -2.31 15.78
CA ALA A 11 -17.00 -1.98 15.99
C ALA A 11 -16.46 -1.01 14.92
N LEU A 12 -16.80 -1.22 13.65
CA LEU A 12 -16.48 -0.30 12.55
C LEU A 12 -17.18 1.07 12.73
N GLN A 13 -18.42 1.06 13.21
CA GLN A 13 -19.18 2.27 13.51
C GLN A 13 -18.67 2.99 14.77
N HIS A 14 -18.10 2.24 15.74
CA HIS A 14 -17.43 2.80 16.92
C HIS A 14 -16.07 3.42 16.56
N CYS A 15 -15.29 2.80 15.66
CA CYS A 15 -14.07 3.39 15.10
C CYS A 15 -14.35 4.65 14.26
N LYS A 16 -15.57 4.80 13.71
CA LYS A 16 -15.98 6.01 12.97
C LYS A 16 -16.41 7.17 13.88
N ARG A 17 -16.45 6.97 15.21
CA ARG A 17 -16.94 7.93 16.23
C ARG A 17 -15.93 8.21 17.34
N GLN A 18 -14.65 7.97 17.11
CA GLN A 18 -13.61 8.71 17.81
C GLN A 18 -13.38 9.98 16.98
N GLU A 19 -13.75 11.13 17.52
CA GLU A 19 -13.42 12.46 16.99
C GLU A 19 -11.89 12.64 16.98
N TYR A 20 -11.20 11.94 16.07
CA TYR A 20 -10.06 12.58 15.45
C TYR A 20 -10.67 13.61 14.53
N ASP A 21 -10.76 14.83 15.06
CA ASP A 21 -10.78 16.04 14.26
C ASP A 21 -9.66 15.83 13.23
N TRP A 22 -10.00 15.48 11.98
CA TRP A 22 -9.05 15.31 10.89
C TRP A 22 -8.57 16.72 10.59
N LYS A 23 -7.72 17.25 11.48
CA LYS A 23 -7.06 18.51 11.29
C LYS A 23 -6.25 18.30 10.04
N VAL A 24 -6.74 18.85 8.93
CA VAL A 24 -5.99 18.90 7.69
C VAL A 24 -4.62 19.41 8.12
N PRO A 25 -3.56 18.60 7.95
CA PRO A 25 -2.23 19.04 8.30
C PRO A 25 -1.91 20.14 7.28
N TRP A 26 -2.26 21.38 7.60
CA TRP A 26 -2.09 22.54 6.73
C TRP A 26 -0.63 22.66 6.27
N THR A 27 0.30 22.10 7.04
CA THR A 27 1.70 21.90 6.66
C THR A 27 1.93 21.07 5.39
N LEU A 28 0.94 20.31 4.93
CA LEU A 28 0.98 19.53 3.69
C LEU A 28 0.22 20.22 2.54
N ILE A 29 -0.54 21.29 2.80
CA ILE A 29 -1.36 21.95 1.77
C ILE A 29 -0.48 22.41 0.61
N GLU A 30 0.64 23.08 0.92
CA GLU A 30 1.59 23.61 -0.07
C GLU A 30 2.15 22.48 -0.94
N ARG A 31 2.49 21.33 -0.34
CA ARG A 31 2.99 20.15 -1.06
C ARG A 31 1.90 19.50 -1.92
N ILE A 32 0.67 19.45 -1.43
CA ILE A 32 -0.47 18.88 -2.17
C ILE A 32 -0.79 19.75 -3.38
N GLU A 33 -0.80 21.07 -3.22
CA GLU A 33 -1.01 22.04 -4.30
C GLU A 33 0.09 21.92 -5.37
N GLU A 34 1.36 21.85 -4.95
CA GLU A 34 2.48 21.61 -5.86
C GLU A 34 2.33 20.29 -6.64
N ILE A 35 1.91 19.21 -5.98
CA ILE A 35 1.64 17.93 -6.64
C ILE A 35 0.48 18.07 -7.63
N GLN A 36 -0.59 18.78 -7.28
CA GLN A 36 -1.75 19.00 -8.15
C GLN A 36 -1.37 19.81 -9.41
N ASP A 37 -0.57 20.86 -9.26
CA ASP A 37 -0.07 21.65 -10.38
C ASP A 37 0.78 20.79 -11.32
N ASN A 38 1.71 20.01 -10.77
CA ASN A 38 2.52 19.07 -11.56
C ASN A 38 1.65 18.02 -12.25
N MET A 39 0.62 17.50 -11.57
CA MET A 39 -0.31 16.55 -12.14
C MET A 39 -1.07 17.11 -13.34
N ASN A 40 -1.50 18.38 -13.24
CA ASN A 40 -2.18 19.10 -14.32
C ASN A 40 -1.25 19.34 -15.51
N ILE A 41 -0.01 19.77 -15.26
CA ILE A 41 1.02 19.98 -16.30
C ILE A 41 1.33 18.68 -17.04
N LEU A 42 1.46 17.57 -16.31
CA LEU A 42 1.80 16.27 -16.86
C LEU A 42 0.60 15.49 -17.41
N ASN A 43 -0.62 16.02 -17.27
CA ASN A 43 -1.88 15.36 -17.62
C ASN A 43 -1.99 13.94 -17.03
N THR A 44 -1.75 13.82 -15.72
CA THR A 44 -1.74 12.54 -14.99
C THR A 44 -2.98 12.36 -14.12
N GLN A 45 -3.31 11.11 -13.80
CA GLN A 45 -4.43 10.75 -12.93
C GLN A 45 -3.92 9.92 -11.74
N VAL A 46 -4.43 10.21 -10.52
CA VAL A 46 -4.24 9.32 -9.37
C VAL A 46 -5.26 8.19 -9.42
N VAL A 47 -4.78 6.95 -9.37
CA VAL A 47 -5.62 5.75 -9.24
C VAL A 47 -5.18 4.93 -8.05
N HIS A 48 -6.14 4.31 -7.36
CA HIS A 48 -5.84 3.36 -6.30
C HIS A 48 -5.47 2.00 -6.91
N ILE A 49 -4.32 1.46 -6.50
CA ILE A 49 -3.84 0.14 -6.91
C ILE A 49 -3.64 -0.77 -5.70
N TYR A 50 -3.65 -2.09 -5.95
CA TYR A 50 -3.24 -3.07 -4.94
C TYR A 50 -1.77 -2.87 -4.56
N ARG A 51 -1.44 -3.18 -3.30
CA ARG A 51 -0.08 -3.06 -2.77
C ARG A 51 0.94 -3.87 -3.60
N GLU A 52 0.51 -5.01 -4.11
CA GLU A 52 1.29 -5.90 -4.97
C GLU A 52 1.73 -5.21 -6.27
N GLY A 53 0.93 -4.28 -6.80
CA GLY A 53 1.27 -3.47 -7.95
C GLY A 53 2.19 -2.28 -7.65
N ASN A 54 2.32 -1.90 -6.37
CA ASN A 54 3.16 -0.77 -5.95
C ASN A 54 4.57 -1.17 -5.46
N GLN A 55 4.95 -2.44 -5.65
CA GLN A 55 6.17 -3.00 -5.06
C GLN A 55 7.46 -2.29 -5.51
N LEU A 56 7.51 -1.81 -6.76
CA LEU A 56 8.68 -1.12 -7.26
C LEU A 56 8.88 0.23 -6.55
N ALA A 57 7.81 1.03 -6.43
CA ALA A 57 7.85 2.30 -5.72
C ALA A 57 8.25 2.09 -4.25
N ASP A 58 7.63 1.12 -3.56
CA ASP A 58 8.01 0.75 -2.19
C ASP A 58 9.50 0.36 -2.11
N CYS A 59 10.01 -0.41 -3.08
CA CYS A 59 11.41 -0.81 -3.12
C CYS A 59 12.34 0.40 -3.25
N ILE A 60 12.05 1.32 -4.17
CA ILE A 60 12.87 2.52 -4.40
C ILE A 60 12.83 3.43 -3.19
N THR A 61 11.66 3.65 -2.59
CA THR A 61 11.52 4.46 -1.36
C THR A 61 12.33 3.87 -0.21
N ASN A 62 12.29 2.55 -0.01
CA ASN A 62 13.10 1.90 1.03
C ASN A 62 14.61 2.04 0.76
N ILE A 63 15.03 2.03 -0.51
CA ILE A 63 16.43 2.29 -0.85
C ILE A 63 16.75 3.75 -0.49
N ALA A 64 15.94 4.71 -0.96
CA ALA A 64 16.16 6.13 -0.70
C ALA A 64 16.17 6.49 0.79
N ILE A 65 15.35 5.84 1.63
CA ILE A 65 15.38 6.06 3.10
C ILE A 65 16.71 5.65 3.72
N ASN A 66 17.37 4.63 3.16
CA ASN A 66 18.64 4.10 3.68
C ASN A 66 19.87 4.82 3.09
N HIS A 67 19.68 5.74 2.15
CA HIS A 67 20.76 6.49 1.50
C HIS A 67 20.53 7.99 1.68
N GLU A 68 21.50 8.70 2.25
CA GLU A 68 21.41 10.15 2.45
C GLU A 68 21.54 10.92 1.12
N ASP A 69 22.20 10.32 0.12
CA ASP A 69 22.46 10.94 -1.17
C ASP A 69 21.40 10.65 -2.23
N LYS A 70 21.17 11.63 -3.11
CA LYS A 70 20.31 11.47 -4.29
C LYS A 70 20.83 10.36 -5.20
N GLN A 71 20.03 9.31 -5.35
CA GLN A 71 20.32 8.20 -6.25
C GLN A 71 19.72 8.43 -7.64
N GLN A 72 20.52 8.21 -8.68
CA GLN A 72 20.07 8.25 -10.07
C GLN A 72 20.61 7.01 -10.80
N TYR A 73 19.71 6.33 -11.52
CA TYR A 73 20.02 5.12 -12.27
C TYR A 73 19.75 5.40 -13.75
N ALA A 74 20.77 5.31 -14.60
CA ALA A 74 20.66 5.62 -16.03
C ALA A 74 20.37 4.36 -16.87
N SER A 75 20.72 3.18 -16.35
CA SER A 75 20.52 1.89 -16.98
C SER A 75 19.78 0.93 -16.06
N PHE A 76 19.09 -0.05 -16.67
CA PHE A 76 18.46 -1.15 -15.95
C PHE A 76 19.45 -1.90 -15.05
N TYR A 77 20.71 -2.02 -15.47
CA TYR A 77 21.73 -2.75 -14.72
C TYR A 77 22.26 -1.97 -13.51
N ASP A 78 22.03 -0.66 -13.46
CA ASP A 78 22.43 0.18 -12.33
C ASP A 78 21.46 0.00 -11.15
N LEU A 79 20.22 -0.41 -11.42
CA LEU A 79 19.22 -0.64 -10.38
C LEU A 79 19.61 -1.80 -9.46
N PRO A 80 19.34 -1.72 -8.14
CA PRO A 80 19.57 -2.84 -7.24
C PRO A 80 18.84 -4.11 -7.67
N ILE A 81 19.43 -5.27 -7.35
CA ILE A 81 18.93 -6.61 -7.75
C ILE A 81 17.44 -6.78 -7.44
N LYS A 82 16.99 -6.30 -6.27
CA LYS A 82 15.59 -6.37 -5.83
C LYS A 82 14.65 -5.61 -6.77
N ALA A 83 15.01 -4.38 -7.16
CA ALA A 83 14.21 -3.57 -8.07
C ALA A 83 14.16 -4.19 -9.48
N ARG A 84 15.30 -4.69 -9.98
CA ARG A 84 15.37 -5.41 -11.27
C ARG A 84 14.48 -6.64 -11.29
N LYS A 85 14.44 -7.40 -10.19
CA LYS A 85 13.58 -8.58 -10.06
C LYS A 85 12.10 -8.20 -10.17
N ILE A 86 11.68 -7.14 -9.49
CA ILE A 86 10.28 -6.64 -9.52
C ILE A 86 9.91 -6.22 -10.95
N LEU A 87 10.76 -5.41 -11.60
CA LEU A 87 10.55 -4.99 -13.00
C LEU A 87 10.45 -6.19 -13.95
N ASN A 88 11.30 -7.19 -13.78
CA ASN A 88 11.23 -8.40 -14.60
C ASN A 88 9.94 -9.18 -14.33
N MET A 89 9.48 -9.31 -13.09
CA MET A 89 8.21 -9.98 -12.79
C MET A 89 7.04 -9.25 -13.43
N ASP A 90 7.03 -7.91 -13.35
CA ASP A 90 6.00 -7.06 -13.95
C ASP A 90 6.00 -7.16 -15.48
N LYS A 91 7.19 -7.11 -16.11
CA LYS A 91 7.37 -7.32 -17.56
C LYS A 91 6.82 -8.66 -18.05
N HIS A 92 6.96 -9.72 -17.23
CA HIS A 92 6.41 -11.05 -17.54
C HIS A 92 4.97 -11.25 -17.05
N GLN A 93 4.32 -10.20 -16.51
CA GLN A 93 2.96 -10.23 -15.96
C GLN A 93 2.75 -11.35 -14.92
N ILE A 94 3.78 -11.63 -14.13
CA ILE A 94 3.72 -12.66 -13.09
C ILE A 94 3.05 -12.07 -11.84
N PRO A 95 1.89 -12.59 -11.39
CA PRO A 95 1.19 -12.04 -10.25
C PRO A 95 2.00 -12.20 -8.95
N ALA A 96 2.29 -11.10 -8.26
CA ALA A 96 2.96 -11.11 -6.96
C ALA A 96 1.96 -11.24 -5.79
N THR A 97 0.98 -12.14 -5.91
CA THR A 97 -0.15 -12.23 -4.96
C THR A 97 0.31 -12.72 -3.58
N ARG A 98 -0.10 -12.01 -2.53
CA ARG A 98 0.11 -12.45 -1.15
C ARG A 98 -0.98 -13.44 -0.74
N ILE A 99 -0.67 -14.72 -0.73
CA ILE A 99 -1.56 -15.74 -0.19
C ILE A 99 -1.41 -15.79 1.34
N ARG A 100 -2.49 -15.49 2.07
CA ARG A 100 -2.58 -15.70 3.52
C ARG A 100 -3.48 -16.91 3.78
N THR A 101 -2.90 -18.01 4.23
CA THR A 101 -3.68 -19.19 4.63
C THR A 101 -4.18 -19.01 6.06
N ARG A 102 -5.50 -19.09 6.26
CA ARG A 102 -6.09 -19.18 7.60
C ARG A 102 -6.07 -20.64 8.04
N ARG A 103 -5.50 -20.93 9.21
CA ARG A 103 -5.67 -22.26 9.84
C ARG A 103 -7.07 -22.34 10.43
N ILE A 104 -7.83 -23.35 10.02
CA ILE A 104 -9.14 -23.67 10.59
C ILE A 104 -8.92 -24.86 11.55
N THR A 105 -9.01 -24.62 12.84
CA THR A 105 -9.03 -25.67 13.87
C THR A 105 -10.48 -26.10 14.09
N ASN A 106 -10.83 -27.30 13.65
CA ASN A 106 -12.13 -27.91 13.95
C ASN A 106 -12.08 -28.46 15.38
N THR A 107 -12.64 -27.75 16.36
CA THR A 107 -12.91 -28.31 17.69
C THR A 107 -14.14 -29.21 17.59
N SER A 108 -13.93 -30.51 17.41
CA SER A 108 -14.99 -31.52 17.50
C SER A 108 -15.38 -31.73 18.97
N ASN A 109 -16.32 -30.94 19.46
CA ASN A 109 -16.97 -31.18 20.75
C ASN A 109 -17.84 -32.45 20.65
N HIS A 110 -17.26 -33.62 20.91
CA HIS A 110 -18.02 -34.81 21.30
C HIS A 110 -18.29 -34.71 22.79
N GLN A 111 -19.48 -34.24 23.17
CA GLN A 111 -19.99 -34.43 24.52
C GLN A 111 -20.79 -35.75 24.53
N HIS A 112 -20.26 -36.72 25.29
CA HIS A 112 -20.93 -37.94 25.72
C HIS A 112 -21.74 -37.66 26.99
#